data_AF-G9A7E8-F1
#
_entry.id   AF-G9A7E8-F1
#
_cell.length_a   1.000
_cell.length_b   1.000
_cell.length_c   1.000
_cell.angle_alpha   90.00
_cell.angle_beta   90.00
_cell.angle_gamma   90.00
#
_symmetry.space_group_name_H-M   'P 1'
#
loop_
_entity.id
_entity.type
_entity.pdbx_description
1 polymer ?
#
loop_
_entity_poly.entity_id
_entity_poly.type
_entity_poly.pdbx_seq_one_letter_code
_entity_poly.pdbx_strand_id
1 'polypeptide(L)' 'MHPNSATDTPNIIQRMAETMRSIGEGCTDRDLMLIGKFSERQIKLFGSQATELATAMAKAA' A
#
# COMPACT_ATOMS: atom_id res chain seq x y z
N MET A 1 -16.65 -17.77 -6.53
CA MET A 1 -15.58 -16.93 -5.94
C MET A 1 -14.52 -17.88 -5.38
N HIS A 2 -13.34 -17.97 -6.02
CA HIS A 2 -12.24 -18.79 -5.52
C HIS A 2 -11.18 -17.88 -4.88
N PRO A 3 -10.75 -18.14 -3.63
CA PRO A 3 -9.64 -17.43 -3.02
C PRO A 3 -8.35 -18.16 -3.40
N ASN A 4 -7.75 -17.79 -4.53
CA ASN A 4 -6.42 -18.25 -4.87
C ASN A 4 -5.42 -17.54 -3.96
N SER A 5 -4.90 -18.30 -3.01
CA SER A 5 -3.81 -17.98 -2.10
C SER A 5 -2.47 -17.90 -2.86
N ALA A 6 -2.27 -16.82 -3.61
CA ALA A 6 -0.96 -16.37 -4.03
C ALA A 6 -0.67 -15.05 -3.32
N THR A 7 0.36 -15.04 -2.49
CA THR A 7 1.03 -13.84 -1.99
C THR A 7 1.62 -13.07 -3.17
N ASP A 8 0.77 -12.35 -3.89
CA ASP A 8 1.16 -11.51 -5.00
C ASP A 8 1.81 -10.24 -4.44
N THR A 9 3.13 -10.28 -4.27
CA THR A 9 3.95 -9.13 -3.89
C THR A 9 3.63 -7.85 -4.68
N PRO A 10 3.39 -7.90 -6.02
CA PRO A 10 2.98 -6.72 -6.79
C PRO A 10 1.64 -6.14 -6.33
N ASN A 11 0.70 -7.01 -5.94
CA ASN A 11 -0.63 -6.63 -5.47
C ASN A 11 -0.56 -5.91 -4.12
N ILE A 12 0.38 -6.27 -3.24
CA ILE A 12 0.56 -5.59 -1.95
C ILE A 12 1.05 -4.17 -2.15
N ILE A 13 2.07 -3.95 -2.98
CA ILE A 13 2.63 -2.61 -3.24
C ILE A 13 1.55 -1.71 -3.86
N GLN A 14 0.81 -2.20 -4.86
CA GLN A 14 -0.25 -1.44 -5.49
C GLN A 14 -1.37 -1.09 -4.50
N ARG A 15 -1.86 -2.05 -3.71
CA ARG A 15 -2.90 -1.79 -2.70
C ARG A 15 -2.41 -0.84 -1.61
N MET A 16 -1.14 -0.93 -1.20
CA MET A 16 -0.55 0.02 -0.26
C MET A 16 -0.49 1.42 -0.87
N ALA A 17 -0.04 1.56 -2.12
CA ALA A 17 0.03 2.84 -2.81
C ALA A 17 -1.36 3.48 -2.99
N GLU A 18 -2.36 2.68 -3.37
CA GLU A 18 -3.76 3.13 -3.44
C GLU A 18 -4.29 3.57 -2.07
N THR A 19 -3.95 2.83 -1.00
CA THR A 19 -4.31 3.19 0.37
C THR A 19 -3.66 4.51 0.79
N MET A 20 -2.35 4.67 0.54
CA MET A 20 -1.62 5.91 0.81
C MET A 20 -2.23 7.09 0.06
N ARG A 21 -2.54 6.91 -1.24
CA ARG A 21 -3.20 7.94 -2.05
C ARG A 21 -4.59 8.28 -1.53
N SER A 22 -5.35 7.28 -1.06
CA SER A 22 -6.68 7.48 -0.50
C SER A 22 -6.66 8.19 0.84
N ILE A 23 -5.63 7.98 1.67
CA ILE A 23 -5.46 8.68 2.95
C ILE A 23 -4.99 10.11 2.71
N GLY A 24 -4.05 10.29 1.78
CA GLY A 24 -3.48 11.59 1.42
C GLY A 24 -2.23 11.96 2.23
N GLU A 25 -1.92 13.25 2.29
CA GLU A 25 -0.78 13.77 3.04
C GLU A 25 -0.86 13.41 4.53
N GLY A 26 0.25 12.95 5.10
CA GLY A 26 0.33 12.54 6.50
C GLY A 26 -0.01 11.07 6.76
N CYS A 27 -0.20 10.25 5.72
CA CYS A 27 -0.34 8.80 5.87
C CYS A 27 0.84 8.20 6.67
N THR A 28 0.53 7.51 7.76
CA THR A 28 1.51 6.82 8.60
C THR A 28 1.44 5.30 8.47
N ASP A 29 2.46 4.60 8.95
CA ASP A 29 2.46 3.14 9.07
C ASP A 29 1.24 2.64 9.85
N ARG A 30 0.80 3.39 10.86
CA ARG A 30 -0.38 3.03 11.66
C ARG A 30 -1.65 3.07 10.83
N ASP A 31 -1.78 4.03 9.93
CA ASP A 31 -2.92 4.14 9.03
C ASP A 31 -2.93 2.99 8.02
N LEU A 32 -1.76 2.58 7.53
CA LEU A 32 -1.61 1.40 6.68
C LEU A 32 -2.01 0.11 7.41
N MET A 33 -1.70 0.00 8.70
CA MET A 33 -2.14 -1.13 9.52
C MET A 33 -3.65 -1.11 9.76
N LEU A 34 -4.23 0.04 10.10
CA LEU A 34 -5.64 0.14 10.50
C LEU A 34 -6.59 0.12 9.29
N ILE A 35 -6.26 0.85 8.24
CA ILE A 35 -7.10 1.04 7.05
C ILE A 35 -6.77 -0.04 6.01
N GLY A 36 -5.49 -0.17 5.68
CA GLY A 36 -5.01 -1.11 4.68
C GLY A 36 -4.95 -2.57 5.14
N LYS A 37 -5.08 -2.81 6.45
CA LYS A 37 -4.92 -4.12 7.09
C LYS A 37 -3.57 -4.78 6.76
N PHE A 38 -2.53 -3.96 6.57
CA PHE A 38 -1.19 -4.44 6.32
C PHE A 38 -0.50 -4.82 7.63
N SER A 39 0.29 -5.89 7.60
CA SER A 39 1.17 -6.22 8.72
C SER A 39 2.37 -5.27 8.74
N GLU A 40 2.95 -5.08 9.93
CA GLU A 40 4.16 -4.26 10.09
C GLU A 40 5.31 -4.76 9.21
N ARG A 41 5.42 -6.09 9.01
CA ARG A 41 6.41 -6.68 8.11
C ARG A 41 6.19 -6.27 6.65
N GLN A 42 4.94 -6.28 6.17
CA GLN A 42 4.62 -5.83 4.81
C GLN A 42 4.91 -4.34 4.65
N ILE A 43 4.60 -3.53 5.66
CA ILE A 43 4.88 -2.09 5.63
C ILE A 43 6.39 -1.83 5.55
N LYS A 44 7.20 -2.54 6.35
CA LYS A 44 8.66 -2.43 6.30
C LYS A 44 9.27 -2.88 4.98
N LEU A 45 8.71 -3.93 4.35
CA LEU A 45 9.23 -4.47 3.09
C LEU A 45 8.79 -3.66 1.87
N PHE A 46 7.56 -3.14 1.86
CA PHE A 46 6.92 -2.58 0.67
C PHE A 46 6.54 -1.10 0.80
N GLY A 47 6.65 -0.50 1.98
CA GLY A 47 6.21 0.88 2.23
C GLY A 47 6.96 1.93 1.41
N SER A 48 8.26 1.76 1.19
CA SER A 48 9.04 2.67 0.34
C SER A 48 8.59 2.62 -1.12
N GLN A 49 8.47 1.41 -1.68
CA GLN A 49 8.01 1.19 -3.05
C GLN A 49 6.56 1.67 -3.24
N ALA A 50 5.70 1.44 -2.25
CA ALA A 50 4.31 1.91 -2.27
C ALA A 50 4.23 3.44 -2.23
N THR A 51 5.10 4.10 -1.46
CA THR A 51 5.16 5.58 -1.39
C THR A 51 5.58 6.17 -2.74
N GLU A 52 6.61 5.59 -3.37
CA GLU A 52 7.06 6.01 -4.69
C GLU A 52 5.96 5.86 -5.73
N LEU A 53 5.27 4.71 -5.72
CA LEU A 53 4.15 4.45 -6.63
C LEU A 53 2.98 5.40 -6.37
N ALA A 54 2.60 5.64 -5.11
CA ALA A 54 1.54 6.57 -4.73
C ALA A 54 1.86 8.00 -5.21
N THR A 55 3.12 8.42 -5.07
CA THR A 55 3.60 9.73 -5.54
C THR A 55 3.57 9.83 -7.07
N ALA A 56 4.01 8.78 -7.77
CA ALA A 56 3.93 8.73 -9.23
C ALA A 56 2.48 8.79 -9.73
N MET A 57 1.57 8.06 -9.07
CA MET A 57 0.13 8.10 -9.37
C MET A 57 -0.49 9.48 -9.08
N ALA A 58 -0.06 10.16 -8.02
CA ALA A 58 -0.54 11.50 -7.69
C ALA A 58 -0.05 12.57 -8.68
N LYS A 59 1.17 12.43 -9.22
CA LYS A 59 1.70 13.32 -10.26
C LYS A 59 1.12 13.06 -11.65
N ALA A 60 0.61 11.85 -11.89
CA ALA A 60 0.00 11.45 -13.16
C ALA A 60 -1.50 11.77 -13.25
N ALA A 61 -2.11 12.30 -12.18
CA ALA A 61 -3.51 12.72 -12.09
C ALA A 61 -3.63 14.24 -12.20
#